data_AF-A0A660URG3-F1
#
_entry.id   AF-A0A660URG3-F1
#
_cell.length_a   1.000
_cell.length_b   1.000
_cell.length_c   1.000
_cell.angle_alpha   90.00
_cell.angle_beta   90.00
_cell.angle_gamma   90.00
#
_symmetry.space_group_name_H-M   'P 1'
#
loop_
_entity.id
_entity.type
_entity.pdbx_description
1 polymer ?
#
loop_
_entity_poly.entity_id
_entity_poly.type
_entity_poly.pdbx_seq_one_letter_code
_entity_poly.pdbx_strand_id
1 'polypeptide(L)'
;MDDKKTYEPLLDIENVLPILNKITIFAGLSDPQLYKLSRLLSSVSYKANETVFEQGDEPGNIYIVKKGKVKLVIWEDGIPLELIVF
;
A
#
# COMPACT_ATOMS: atom_id res chain seq x y z
N MET A 1 5.96 2.18 21.97
CA MET A 1 6.73 0.96 21.66
C MET A 1 6.60 0.77 20.18
N ASP A 2 7.61 1.18 19.42
CA ASP A 2 7.65 1.02 17.97
C ASP A 2 7.83 -0.45 17.63
N ASP A 3 6.72 -1.17 17.51
CA ASP A 3 6.72 -2.44 16.78
C ASP A 3 6.98 -2.10 15.31
N LYS A 4 8.26 -2.04 14.92
CA LYS A 4 8.65 -1.94 13.52
C LYS A 4 8.04 -3.12 12.78
N LYS A 5 7.04 -2.84 11.93
CA LYS A 5 6.48 -3.84 11.01
C LYS A 5 7.60 -4.49 10.21
N THR A 6 7.55 -5.80 10.10
CA THR A 6 8.44 -6.54 9.21
C THR A 6 7.92 -6.43 7.78
N TYR A 7 8.77 -5.88 6.92
CA TYR A 7 8.54 -5.80 5.49
C TYR A 7 9.33 -6.92 4.82
N GLU A 8 8.63 -7.86 4.22
CA GLU A 8 9.22 -9.03 3.57
C GLU A 8 9.35 -8.80 2.06
N PRO A 9 10.37 -9.32 1.38
CA PRO A 9 10.45 -9.25 -0.06
C PRO A 9 9.20 -9.81 -0.74
N LEU A 10 8.71 -9.13 -1.77
CA LEU A 10 7.59 -9.66 -2.55
C LEU A 10 8.05 -10.89 -3.36
N LEU A 11 7.55 -12.08 -3.00
CA LEU A 11 7.86 -13.33 -3.69
C LEU A 11 6.99 -13.59 -4.93
N ASP A 12 5.82 -12.94 -5.00
CA ASP A 12 4.78 -13.20 -5.98
C ASP A 12 4.71 -12.08 -7.02
N ILE A 13 5.81 -11.90 -7.74
CA ILE A 13 5.98 -10.80 -8.70
C ILE A 13 5.01 -10.93 -9.88
N GLU A 14 4.80 -12.14 -10.38
CA GLU A 14 3.99 -12.40 -11.58
C GLU A 14 2.55 -11.92 -11.42
N ASN A 15 1.96 -12.08 -10.23
CA ASN A 15 0.59 -11.62 -9.95
C ASN A 15 0.51 -10.10 -9.66
N VAL A 16 1.63 -9.45 -9.32
CA VAL A 16 1.66 -8.02 -8.98
C VAL A 16 1.95 -7.14 -10.20
N LEU A 17 2.72 -7.62 -11.18
CA LEU A 17 3.03 -6.85 -12.40
C LEU A 17 1.78 -6.31 -13.12
N PRO A 18 0.69 -7.08 -13.32
CA PRO A 18 -0.53 -6.57 -13.94
C PRO A 18 -1.22 -5.48 -13.12
N ILE A 19 -1.04 -5.46 -11.80
CA ILE A 19 -1.58 -4.43 -10.92
C ILE A 19 -0.78 -3.15 -11.09
N LEU A 20 0.55 -3.22 -11.07
CA LEU A 20 1.43 -2.06 -11.25
C LEU A 20 1.18 -1.35 -12.57
N ASN A 21 0.95 -2.11 -13.65
CA ASN A 21 0.67 -1.56 -14.96
C ASN A 21 -0.65 -0.75 -15.03
N LYS A 22 -1.60 -1.00 -14.11
CA LYS A 22 -2.86 -0.25 -14.01
C LYS A 22 -2.74 1.04 -13.20
N ILE A 23 -1.66 1.20 -12.43
CA ILE A 23 -1.45 2.40 -11.62
C ILE A 23 -0.88 3.48 -12.53
N THR A 24 -1.62 4.56 -12.72
CA THR A 24 -1.29 5.64 -13.68
C THR A 24 0.11 6.21 -13.49
N ILE A 25 0.60 6.33 -12.25
CA ILE A 25 1.96 6.84 -11.98
C ILE A 25 3.07 5.93 -12.54
N PHE A 26 2.76 4.66 -12.83
CA PHE A 26 3.68 3.68 -13.40
C PHE A 26 3.40 3.34 -14.87
N ALA A 27 2.34 3.87 -15.48
CA ALA A 27 1.90 3.53 -16.83
C ALA A 27 2.91 3.88 -17.95
N GLY A 28 3.90 4.74 -17.67
CA GLY A 28 4.98 5.06 -18.60
C GLY A 28 6.19 4.11 -18.54
N LEU A 29 6.19 3.13 -17.65
CA LEU A 29 7.30 2.18 -17.49
C LEU A 29 7.13 0.98 -18.44
N SER A 30 8.24 0.59 -19.09
CA SER A 30 8.32 -0.66 -19.85
C SER A 30 8.30 -1.90 -18.94
N ASP A 31 7.98 -3.08 -19.49
CA ASP A 31 7.96 -4.33 -18.73
C ASP A 31 9.27 -4.62 -17.96
N PRO A 32 10.48 -4.43 -18.54
CA PRO A 32 11.72 -4.61 -17.78
C PRO A 32 11.89 -3.61 -16.63
N GLN A 33 11.33 -2.39 -16.75
CA GLN A 33 11.36 -1.39 -15.68
C GLN A 33 10.34 -1.73 -14.59
N LEU A 34 9.14 -2.18 -14.95
CA LEU A 34 8.14 -2.70 -14.01
C LEU A 34 8.66 -3.91 -13.26
N TYR A 35 9.41 -4.80 -13.91
CA TYR A 35 10.06 -5.93 -13.26
C TYR A 35 11.16 -5.51 -12.26
N LYS A 36 11.89 -4.44 -12.56
CA LYS A 36 12.84 -3.87 -11.59
C LYS A 36 12.12 -3.24 -10.40
N LEU A 37 11.04 -2.50 -10.66
CA LEU A 37 10.21 -1.87 -9.63
C LEU A 37 9.57 -2.92 -8.71
N SER A 38 9.04 -4.02 -9.27
CA SER A 38 8.38 -5.06 -8.48
C SER A 38 9.31 -5.71 -7.45
N ARG A 39 10.61 -5.77 -7.72
CA ARG A 39 11.63 -6.27 -6.80
C ARG A 39 11.95 -5.32 -5.63
N LEU A 40 11.57 -4.05 -5.73
CA LEU A 40 11.70 -3.07 -4.65
C LEU A 40 10.48 -3.09 -3.71
N LEU A 41 9.39 -3.74 -4.12
CA LEU A 41 8.19 -3.86 -3.30
C LEU A 41 8.43 -4.84 -2.15
N SER A 42 7.82 -4.53 -1.02
CA SER A 42 7.74 -5.42 0.13
C SER A 42 6.30 -5.76 0.46
N SER A 43 6.07 -6.98 0.93
CA SER A 43 4.83 -7.44 1.51
C SER A 43 4.83 -7.17 3.01
N VAL A 44 3.71 -6.68 3.52
CA VAL A 44 3.48 -6.44 4.94
C VAL A 44 2.05 -6.87 5.28
N SER A 45 1.86 -7.45 6.47
CA SER A 45 0.55 -7.89 6.94
C SER A 45 0.11 -7.09 8.16
N TYR A 46 -1.17 -6.71 8.16
CA TYR A 46 -1.83 -6.02 9.25
C TYR A 46 -2.95 -6.90 9.80
N LYS A 47 -3.12 -6.89 11.12
CA LYS A 47 -4.24 -7.54 11.80
C LYS A 47 -5.51 -6.72 11.59
N ALA A 48 -6.66 -7.35 11.81
CA ALA A 48 -7.93 -6.62 11.83
C ALA A 48 -7.88 -5.50 12.88
N ASN A 49 -8.39 -4.32 12.52
CA ASN A 49 -8.38 -3.10 13.32
C ASN A 49 -6.99 -2.53 13.64
N GLU A 50 -5.94 -2.99 12.96
CA GLU A 50 -4.61 -2.39 13.08
C GLU A 50 -4.47 -1.17 12.16
N THR A 51 -3.95 -0.07 12.69
CA THR A 51 -3.68 1.15 11.92
C THR A 51 -2.50 0.94 10.97
N VAL A 52 -2.68 1.30 9.70
CA VAL A 52 -1.60 1.25 8.70
C VAL A 52 -0.72 2.50 8.81
N PHE A 53 -1.34 3.68 8.82
CA PHE A 53 -0.74 4.99 9.08
C PHE A 53 -1.84 5.98 9.52
N GLU A 54 -1.46 7.10 10.12
CA GLU A 54 -2.37 8.15 10.58
C GLU A 54 -2.24 9.44 9.75
N GLN A 55 -3.31 10.25 9.76
CA GLN A 55 -3.31 11.54 9.08
C GLN A 55 -2.34 12.49 9.78
N GLY A 56 -1.40 13.04 9.01
CA GLY A 56 -0.36 13.94 9.53
C GLY A 56 0.96 13.26 9.88
N ASP A 57 1.03 11.92 9.79
CA ASP A 57 2.29 11.20 9.92
C ASP A 57 3.31 11.63 8.85
N GLU A 58 4.58 11.50 9.18
CA GLU A 58 5.65 11.73 8.22
C GLU A 58 5.48 10.82 6.99
N PRO A 59 5.66 11.35 5.77
CA PRO A 59 5.50 10.56 4.57
C PRO A 59 6.55 9.44 4.52
N GLY A 60 6.09 8.18 4.55
CA GLY A 60 6.94 7.00 4.56
C GLY A 60 6.83 6.14 3.31
N ASN A 61 5.67 5.50 3.11
CA ASN A 61 5.48 4.47 2.08
C ASN A 61 4.21 4.70 1.27
N ILE A 62 4.19 4.15 0.05
CA ILE A 62 2.96 3.97 -0.73
C ILE A 62 2.52 2.51 -0.58
N TYR A 63 1.25 2.30 -0.26
CA TYR A 63 0.68 0.97 -0.03
C TYR A 63 -0.26 0.56 -1.16
N ILE A 64 -0.24 -0.74 -1.49
CA ILE A 64 -1.18 -1.36 -2.44
C ILE A 64 -1.87 -2.50 -1.69
N VAL A 65 -3.21 -2.48 -1.62
CA VAL A 65 -3.98 -3.52 -0.95
C VAL A 65 -4.03 -4.77 -1.85
N LYS A 66 -3.22 -5.79 -1.52
CA LYS A 66 -3.25 -7.09 -2.22
C LYS A 66 -4.45 -7.95 -1.80
N LYS A 67 -4.82 -7.91 -0.52
CA LYS A 67 -5.91 -8.71 0.07
C LYS A 67 -6.41 -8.05 1.35
N GLY A 68 -7.72 -8.12 1.58
CA GLY A 68 -8.36 -7.58 2.77
C GLY A 68 -9.13 -6.30 2.45
N LYS A 69 -9.51 -5.57 3.50
CA LYS A 69 -10.27 -4.32 3.39
C LYS A 69 -9.60 -3.28 4.26
N VAL A 70 -9.65 -2.04 3.83
CA VAL A 70 -9.16 -0.90 4.60
C VAL A 70 -10.28 0.12 4.80
N LYS A 71 -10.26 0.79 5.94
CA LYS A 71 -11.09 1.96 6.21
C LYS A 71 -10.20 3.18 6.11
N LEU A 72 -10.53 4.08 5.20
CA LEU A 72 -9.94 5.41 5.14
C LEU A 72 -10.77 6.33 6.05
N VAL A 73 -10.10 7.08 6.93
CA VAL A 73 -10.72 8.07 7.80
C VAL A 73 -10.03 9.40 7.56
N ILE A 74 -10.80 10.43 7.21
CA ILE A 74 -10.32 11.80 7.02
C ILE A 74 -10.99 12.67 8.07
N TRP A 75 -10.21 13.41 8.85
CA TRP A 75 -10.74 14.37 9.80
C TRP A 75 -10.81 15.75 9.15
N GLU A 76 -12.02 16.30 9.06
CA GLU A 76 -12.30 17.64 8.54
C GLU A 76 -13.16 18.39 9.56
N ASP A 77 -12.67 19.51 10.10
CA ASP A 77 -13.34 20.32 11.13
C ASP A 77 -13.87 19.52 12.35
N GLY A 78 -13.13 18.49 12.76
CA GLY A 78 -13.51 17.60 13.87
C GLY A 78 -14.55 16.54 13.52
N ILE A 79 -14.96 16.45 12.25
CA ILE A 79 -15.89 15.44 11.73
C ILE A 79 -15.08 14.34 11.02
N PRO A 80 -15.22 13.07 11.40
CA PRO A 80 -14.59 11.96 10.68
C PRO A 80 -15.41 11.57 9.46
N LEU A 81 -14.82 11.67 8.27
CA LEU A 81 -15.34 11.13 7.02
C LEU A 81 -14.74 9.75 6.79
N GLU A 82 -15.58 8.72 6.78
CA GLU A 82 -15.15 7.34 6.58
C GLU A 82 -15.46 6.85 5.15
N LEU A 83 -14.46 6.26 4.49
CA LEU A 83 -14.63 5.53 3.25
C LEU A 83 -14.11 4.10 3.42
N ILE A 84 -14.99 3.11 3.24
CA ILE A 84 -14.59 1.70 3.26
C ILE A 84 -14.29 1.28 1.83
N VAL A 85 -13.05 0.83 1.58
CA VAL A 85 -12.61 0.34 0.28
C VAL A 85 -12.49 -1.18 0.34
N PHE A 86 -13.14 -1.85 -0.62
CA PHE A 86 -13.26 -3.31 -0.73
C PHE A 86 -12.23 -3.93 -1.66
#